data_AF-A0A0L0D4I3-F1
#
_entry.id   AF-A0A0L0D4I3-F1
#
_cell.length_a   1.000
_cell.length_b   1.000
_cell.length_c   1.000
_cell.angle_alpha   90.00
_cell.angle_beta   90.00
_cell.angle_gamma   90.00
#
_symmetry.space_group_name_H-M   'P 1'
#
loop_
_entity.id
_entity.type
_entity.pdbx_description
1 polymer ?
#
loop_
_entity_poly.entity_id
_entity_poly.type
_entity_poly.pdbx_seq_one_letter_code
_entity_poly.pdbx_strand_id
1 'polypeptide(L)'
;MADTPNTIPARLAHLADQRSDSTLLRPDKDDDPMKIVDRMWSLMGLLYKPHPWHGVSIGKHAPETVTAYIEIVPTDTVKYEVDKRTGYLKVDRPNKFSSVYPANYGFLPQSYAGKRVAALCKEATGLDVDGDHDPLDIFVISEKSIGHGNIIVDAVPIGGIRMIDDGEADDKIIAVLKGDAVYGHWTDVEEMPSSVTDAIVHFLSTYKQAPGVSETKVTIAEVYGREEAHKVILASVHDYDEKYANLRDLLTQTIFQAVLSSGATLSDDESI
;
A
#
# COMPACT_ATOMS: atom_id res chain seq x y z
N MET A 1 -15.07 -20.11 -15.30
CA MET A 1 -15.52 -19.84 -13.93
C MET A 1 -14.27 -19.58 -13.11
N ALA A 2 -13.88 -18.31 -12.99
CA ALA A 2 -12.72 -17.91 -12.21
C ALA A 2 -13.22 -17.54 -10.80
N ASP A 3 -12.69 -18.22 -9.78
CA ASP A 3 -12.84 -17.83 -8.37
C ASP A 3 -12.18 -16.46 -8.19
N THR A 4 -12.98 -15.40 -8.06
CA THR A 4 -12.54 -14.13 -7.48
C THR A 4 -12.64 -14.27 -5.96
N PRO A 5 -11.52 -14.30 -5.21
CA PRO A 5 -11.60 -14.43 -3.76
C PRO A 5 -11.93 -13.05 -3.17
N ASN A 6 -13.19 -12.86 -2.79
CA ASN A 6 -13.75 -11.66 -2.16
C ASN A 6 -13.22 -11.38 -0.73
N THR A 7 -12.10 -11.98 -0.33
CA THR A 7 -11.59 -11.91 1.04
C THR A 7 -10.07 -11.77 1.04
N ILE A 8 -9.53 -10.99 1.98
CA ILE A 8 -8.09 -10.94 2.25
C ILE A 8 -7.59 -12.38 2.50
N PRO A 9 -6.45 -12.78 1.90
CA PRO A 9 -5.83 -14.06 2.18
C PRO A 9 -5.60 -14.30 3.68
N ALA A 10 -5.92 -15.51 4.16
CA ALA A 10 -5.92 -15.88 5.58
C ALA A 10 -4.59 -15.60 6.30
N ARG A 11 -3.45 -15.69 5.60
CA ARG A 11 -2.12 -15.45 6.15
C ARG A 11 -1.83 -13.98 6.47
N LEU A 12 -2.52 -13.02 5.85
CA LEU A 12 -2.33 -11.60 6.16
C LEU A 12 -3.17 -11.15 7.37
N ALA A 13 -4.22 -11.90 7.72
CA ALA A 13 -5.14 -11.56 8.80
C ALA A 13 -4.47 -11.49 10.19
N HIS A 14 -3.49 -12.37 10.48
CA HIS A 14 -2.79 -12.39 11.77
C HIS A 14 -1.79 -11.23 11.96
N LEU A 15 -1.44 -10.52 10.87
CA LEU A 15 -0.42 -9.46 10.88
C LEU A 15 -0.97 -8.10 11.28
N ALA A 16 -2.28 -7.96 11.28
CA ALA A 16 -2.97 -6.70 11.57
C ALA A 16 -3.16 -6.43 13.08
N ASP A 17 -2.75 -7.35 13.96
CA ASP A 17 -2.98 -7.25 15.41
C ASP A 17 -1.74 -6.82 16.22
N GLN A 18 -0.65 -6.41 15.56
CA GLN A 18 0.56 -5.96 16.24
C GLN A 18 0.44 -4.54 16.81
N ARG A 19 -0.49 -4.35 17.77
CA ARG A 19 -0.33 -3.28 18.77
C ARG A 19 0.73 -3.74 19.76
N SER A 20 1.51 -2.79 20.26
CA SER A 20 2.60 -3.02 21.22
C SER A 20 2.05 -3.58 22.54
N ASP A 21 1.75 -4.88 22.59
CA ASP A 21 1.35 -5.54 23.82
C ASP A 21 2.61 -5.91 24.62
N SER A 22 2.72 -5.31 25.80
CA SER A 22 3.87 -5.47 26.70
C SER A 22 4.08 -6.92 27.17
N THR A 23 3.07 -7.77 27.00
CA THR A 23 3.11 -9.22 27.27
C THR A 23 4.04 -9.98 26.32
N LEU A 24 4.21 -9.52 25.08
CA LEU A 24 5.09 -10.17 24.10
C LEU A 24 6.58 -10.02 24.46
N LEU A 25 6.94 -9.08 25.33
CA LEU A 25 8.34 -8.75 25.67
C LEU A 25 8.94 -9.56 26.83
N ARG A 26 8.16 -10.42 27.49
CA ARG A 26 8.63 -11.22 28.63
C ARG A 26 8.83 -12.68 28.22
N PRO A 27 10.04 -13.26 28.36
CA PRO A 27 10.25 -14.68 28.08
C PRO A 27 9.55 -15.57 29.11
N ASP A 28 8.81 -16.56 28.63
CA ASP A 28 8.26 -17.65 29.45
C ASP A 28 8.98 -18.96 29.10
N LYS A 29 9.20 -19.84 30.09
CA LYS A 29 9.91 -21.11 29.90
C LYS A 29 9.09 -22.14 29.10
N ASP A 30 7.78 -21.94 29.00
CA ASP A 30 6.82 -22.84 28.35
C ASP A 30 6.16 -22.24 27.09
N ASP A 31 6.86 -21.33 26.39
CA ASP A 31 6.31 -20.73 25.15
C ASP A 31 6.25 -21.75 24.00
N ASP A 32 5.05 -21.92 23.43
CA ASP A 32 4.84 -22.59 22.15
C ASP A 32 5.72 -21.93 21.06
N PRO A 33 6.36 -22.70 20.16
CA PRO A 33 7.06 -22.19 18.99
C PRO A 33 6.41 -20.99 18.28
N MET A 34 5.08 -20.95 18.17
CA MET A 34 4.40 -19.81 17.53
C MET A 34 4.54 -18.50 18.33
N LYS A 35 4.44 -18.58 19.67
CA LYS A 35 4.64 -17.40 20.54
C LYS A 35 6.07 -16.87 20.48
N ILE A 36 7.05 -17.76 20.32
CA ILE A 36 8.46 -17.37 20.15
C ILE A 36 8.63 -16.59 18.85
N VAL A 37 8.02 -17.04 17.76
CA VAL A 37 8.03 -16.34 16.47
C VAL A 37 7.34 -14.99 16.57
N ASP A 38 6.18 -14.89 17.23
CA ASP A 38 5.48 -13.63 17.43
C ASP A 38 6.31 -12.62 18.25
N ARG A 39 6.97 -13.10 19.33
CA ARG A 39 7.91 -12.29 20.11
C ARG A 39 9.08 -11.80 19.28
N MET A 40 9.68 -12.67 18.46
CA MET A 40 10.77 -12.29 17.55
C MET A 40 10.32 -11.14 16.64
N TRP A 41 9.13 -11.23 16.04
CA TRP A 41 8.60 -10.17 15.19
C TRP A 41 8.33 -8.87 15.95
N SER A 42 7.77 -8.97 17.16
CA SER A 42 7.55 -7.80 18.03
C SER A 42 8.86 -7.08 18.34
N LEU A 43 9.91 -7.83 18.72
CA LEU A 43 11.24 -7.28 18.98
C LEU A 43 11.86 -6.67 17.72
N MET A 44 11.73 -7.32 16.57
CA MET A 44 12.19 -6.75 15.30
C MET A 44 11.50 -5.43 14.97
N GLY A 45 10.19 -5.33 15.19
CA GLY A 45 9.43 -4.09 14.99
C GLY A 45 9.80 -2.96 15.98
N LEU A 46 10.33 -3.30 17.16
CA LEU A 46 10.88 -2.33 18.11
C LEU A 46 12.30 -1.88 17.76
N LEU A 47 13.11 -2.79 17.23
CA LEU A 47 14.53 -2.53 16.91
C LEU A 47 14.72 -1.91 15.52
N TYR A 48 13.84 -2.23 14.57
CA TYR A 48 13.96 -1.84 13.18
C TYR A 48 12.68 -1.16 12.70
N LYS A 49 12.83 -0.13 11.88
CA LYS A 49 11.69 0.49 11.18
C LYS A 49 11.17 -0.50 10.14
N PRO A 50 9.88 -0.90 10.18
CA PRO A 50 9.30 -1.76 9.15
C PRO A 50 9.35 -1.07 7.78
N HIS A 51 9.63 -1.85 6.73
CA HIS A 51 9.58 -1.35 5.36
C HIS A 51 8.15 -0.87 5.03
N PRO A 52 7.93 0.36 4.51
CA PRO A 52 6.59 0.88 4.24
C PRO A 52 5.72 -0.03 3.37
N TRP A 53 6.31 -0.62 2.32
CA TRP A 53 5.60 -1.57 1.46
C TRP A 53 5.35 -2.95 2.10
N HIS A 54 6.39 -3.61 2.62
CA HIS A 54 6.29 -5.02 3.03
C HIS A 54 5.98 -5.24 4.52
N GLY A 55 6.46 -4.34 5.37
CA GLY A 55 6.43 -4.46 6.82
C GLY A 55 5.21 -3.83 7.48
N VAL A 56 4.52 -2.92 6.79
CA VAL A 56 3.26 -2.32 7.25
C VAL A 56 2.10 -3.16 6.73
N SER A 57 1.12 -3.46 7.60
CA SER A 57 -0.10 -4.17 7.18
C SER A 57 -1.02 -3.24 6.39
N ILE A 58 -1.71 -3.77 5.37
CA ILE A 58 -2.80 -3.05 4.69
C ILE A 58 -4.01 -2.79 5.60
N GLY A 59 -4.08 -3.45 6.76
CA GLY A 59 -5.14 -3.29 7.76
C GLY A 59 -6.16 -4.44 7.74
N LYS A 60 -6.65 -4.82 8.92
CA LYS A 60 -7.59 -5.95 9.13
C LYS A 60 -8.96 -5.78 8.48
N HIS A 61 -9.32 -4.56 8.13
CA HIS A 61 -10.63 -4.20 7.59
C HIS A 61 -10.52 -3.84 6.11
N ALA A 62 -9.43 -4.21 5.42
CA ALA A 62 -9.36 -4.04 3.99
C ALA A 62 -10.38 -4.99 3.29
N PRO A 63 -11.04 -4.55 2.21
CA PRO A 63 -10.86 -3.26 1.54
C PRO A 63 -11.69 -2.10 2.13
N GLU A 64 -12.58 -2.33 3.08
CA GLU A 64 -13.50 -1.30 3.60
C GLU A 64 -12.80 -0.16 4.35
N THR A 65 -11.67 -0.45 4.98
CA THR A 65 -10.75 0.51 5.59
C THR A 65 -9.34 0.00 5.41
N VAL A 66 -8.50 0.81 4.78
CA VAL A 66 -7.12 0.46 4.44
C VAL A 66 -6.15 1.35 5.18
N THR A 67 -4.97 0.83 5.45
CA THR A 67 -3.79 1.62 5.81
C THR A 67 -3.13 2.10 4.52
N ALA A 68 -2.81 3.38 4.44
CA ALA A 68 -2.08 3.99 3.33
C ALA A 68 -0.78 4.62 3.84
N TYR A 69 0.28 4.54 3.04
CA TYR A 69 1.53 5.25 3.29
C TYR A 69 1.60 6.44 2.35
N ILE A 70 1.55 7.66 2.92
CA ILE A 70 1.58 8.91 2.16
C ILE A 70 3.02 9.29 1.86
N GLU A 71 3.33 9.45 0.59
CA GLU A 71 4.65 9.85 0.08
C GLU A 71 4.72 11.34 -0.19
N ILE A 72 3.62 11.92 -0.68
CA ILE A 72 3.55 13.28 -1.20
C ILE A 72 2.31 13.97 -0.62
N VAL A 73 2.49 15.18 -0.10
CA VAL A 73 1.37 16.04 0.32
C VAL A 73 1.15 17.18 -0.69
N PRO A 74 -0.02 17.83 -0.73
CA PRO A 74 -0.31 18.87 -1.72
C PRO A 74 0.66 20.05 -1.76
N THR A 75 1.39 20.31 -0.68
CA THR A 75 2.38 21.40 -0.61
C THR A 75 3.74 21.02 -1.24
N ASP A 76 3.95 19.75 -1.58
CA ASP A 76 5.22 19.28 -2.12
C ASP A 76 5.38 19.64 -3.61
N THR A 77 6.56 20.13 -3.96
CA THR A 77 6.94 20.48 -5.34
C THR A 77 7.89 19.45 -5.97
N VAL A 78 8.18 18.38 -5.25
CA VAL A 78 9.10 17.31 -5.63
C VAL A 78 8.33 15.99 -5.54
N LYS A 79 8.48 15.14 -6.55
CA LYS A 79 8.03 13.75 -6.49
C LYS A 79 9.00 12.95 -5.65
N TYR A 80 8.45 12.39 -4.58
CA TYR A 80 9.13 11.40 -3.76
C TYR A 80 8.58 10.02 -4.08
N GLU A 81 9.40 9.00 -3.86
CA GLU A 81 9.00 7.60 -3.95
C GLU A 81 9.75 6.78 -2.90
N VAL A 82 9.12 5.74 -2.39
CA VAL A 82 9.80 4.76 -1.56
C VAL A 82 10.79 3.97 -2.41
N ASP A 83 12.05 3.99 -2.01
CA ASP A 83 13.05 3.09 -2.56
C ASP A 83 12.66 1.65 -2.21
N LYS A 84 12.22 0.88 -3.22
CA LYS A 84 11.63 -0.46 -3.08
C LYS A 84 12.52 -1.47 -2.33
N ARG A 85 13.82 -1.21 -2.22
CA ARG A 85 14.78 -2.07 -1.52
C ARG A 85 14.93 -1.67 -0.05
N THR A 86 15.06 -0.37 0.22
CA THR A 86 15.44 0.13 1.55
C THR A 86 14.25 0.63 2.37
N GLY A 87 13.13 0.94 1.73
CA GLY A 87 11.94 1.48 2.38
C GLY A 87 12.04 2.95 2.75
N TYR A 88 13.14 3.63 2.39
CA TYR A 88 13.28 5.06 2.63
C TYR A 88 12.62 5.85 1.50
N LEU A 89 12.01 6.98 1.88
CA LEU A 89 11.53 7.96 0.93
C LEU A 89 12.74 8.62 0.24
N LYS A 90 12.75 8.60 -1.08
CA LYS A 90 13.83 9.11 -1.93
C LYS A 90 13.24 10.12 -2.93
N VAL A 91 14.04 11.10 -3.31
CA VAL A 91 13.69 12.00 -4.42
C VAL A 91 13.74 11.20 -5.72
N ASP A 92 12.61 11.13 -6.42
CA ASP A 92 12.55 10.67 -7.82
C ASP A 92 12.96 11.84 -8.73
N ARG A 93 12.17 12.93 -8.69
CA ARG A 93 12.37 14.11 -9.53
C ARG A 93 11.60 15.32 -9.00
N PRO A 94 12.04 16.55 -9.30
CA PRO A 94 11.17 17.73 -9.19
C PRO A 94 9.90 17.58 -10.04
N ASN A 95 8.77 18.12 -9.58
CA ASN A 95 7.57 18.17 -10.39
C ASN A 95 7.82 19.04 -11.62
N LYS A 96 7.25 18.63 -12.76
CA LYS A 96 7.35 19.39 -14.00
C LYS A 96 6.34 20.52 -13.97
N PHE A 97 6.78 21.71 -14.39
CA PHE A 97 5.94 22.90 -14.54
C PHE A 97 5.17 23.23 -13.25
N SER A 98 3.90 23.61 -13.38
CA SER A 98 3.03 23.99 -12.27
C SER A 98 2.16 22.83 -11.77
N SER A 99 2.61 21.58 -11.96
CA SER A 99 1.85 20.40 -11.54
C SER A 99 1.97 20.22 -10.03
N VAL A 100 0.84 20.24 -9.33
CA VAL A 100 0.73 20.07 -7.88
C VAL A 100 -0.26 18.94 -7.60
N TYR A 101 0.06 18.08 -6.64
CA TYR A 101 -0.83 16.99 -6.26
C TYR A 101 -2.10 17.54 -5.60
N PRO A 102 -3.30 17.18 -6.09
CA PRO A 102 -4.55 17.75 -5.58
C PRO A 102 -4.98 17.19 -4.22
N ALA A 103 -4.36 16.09 -3.77
CA ALA A 103 -4.62 15.46 -2.48
C ALA A 103 -3.37 14.72 -1.96
N ASN A 104 -3.42 14.20 -0.74
CA ASN A 104 -2.33 13.38 -0.19
C ASN A 104 -2.20 12.12 -1.04
N TYR A 105 -0.99 11.83 -1.51
CA TYR A 105 -0.71 10.75 -2.45
C TYR A 105 0.29 9.76 -1.88
N GLY A 106 0.08 8.49 -2.16
CA GLY A 106 1.01 7.42 -1.86
C GLY A 106 0.43 6.09 -2.30
N PHE A 107 0.68 5.03 -1.53
CA PHE A 107 0.28 3.68 -1.91
C PHE A 107 -0.27 2.85 -0.74
N LEU A 108 -0.89 1.73 -1.08
CA LEU A 108 -1.35 0.71 -0.13
C LEU A 108 -0.22 -0.29 0.18
N PRO A 109 0.22 -0.42 1.45
CA PRO A 109 1.14 -1.48 1.84
C PRO A 109 0.59 -2.87 1.48
N GLN A 110 1.49 -3.84 1.30
CA GLN A 110 1.13 -5.23 0.99
C GLN A 110 0.17 -5.40 -0.20
N SER A 111 0.29 -4.53 -1.19
CA SER A 111 -0.40 -4.59 -2.47
C SER A 111 0.61 -4.60 -3.63
N TYR A 112 0.19 -5.09 -4.80
CA TYR A 112 1.01 -5.16 -5.99
C TYR A 112 0.10 -5.20 -7.21
N ALA A 113 0.25 -4.28 -8.16
CA ALA A 113 -0.48 -4.30 -9.42
C ALA A 113 0.21 -5.25 -10.40
N GLY A 114 -0.31 -6.48 -10.46
CA GLY A 114 0.15 -7.54 -11.34
C GLY A 114 -0.96 -8.02 -12.27
N LYS A 115 -0.98 -9.33 -12.53
CA LYS A 115 -1.86 -9.95 -13.51
C LYS A 115 -3.36 -9.80 -13.20
N ARG A 116 -3.77 -9.74 -11.93
CA ARG A 116 -5.19 -9.62 -11.56
C ARG A 116 -5.68 -8.19 -11.73
N VAL A 117 -4.86 -7.21 -11.34
CA VAL A 117 -5.17 -5.80 -11.61
C VAL A 117 -5.23 -5.55 -13.12
N ALA A 118 -4.25 -6.05 -13.88
CA ALA A 118 -4.27 -5.97 -15.34
C ALA A 118 -5.51 -6.64 -15.96
N ALA A 119 -5.95 -7.78 -15.41
CA ALA A 119 -7.16 -8.46 -15.88
C ALA A 119 -8.44 -7.62 -15.65
N LEU A 120 -8.56 -6.92 -14.52
CA LEU A 120 -9.68 -6.00 -14.27
C LEU A 120 -9.67 -4.82 -15.25
N CYS A 121 -8.50 -4.24 -15.51
CA CYS A 121 -8.36 -3.18 -16.51
C CYS A 121 -8.74 -3.67 -17.92
N LYS A 122 -8.30 -4.86 -18.30
CA LYS A 122 -8.65 -5.49 -19.58
C LYS A 122 -10.14 -5.78 -19.70
N GLU A 123 -10.78 -6.24 -18.62
CA GLU A 123 -12.22 -6.50 -18.61
C GLU A 123 -13.03 -5.24 -18.91
N ALA A 124 -12.65 -4.11 -18.32
CA ALA A 124 -13.38 -2.85 -18.50
C ALA A 124 -13.06 -2.11 -19.80
N THR A 125 -11.80 -2.16 -20.24
CA THR A 125 -11.34 -1.37 -21.40
C THR A 125 -11.28 -2.16 -22.70
N GLY A 126 -11.23 -3.49 -22.63
CA GLY A 126 -10.95 -4.38 -23.77
C GLY A 126 -9.50 -4.32 -24.26
N LEU A 127 -8.63 -3.56 -23.62
CA LEU A 127 -7.23 -3.41 -23.99
C LEU A 127 -6.36 -4.45 -23.29
N ASP A 128 -5.38 -4.99 -24.02
CA ASP A 128 -4.37 -5.86 -23.44
C ASP A 128 -3.29 -4.99 -22.80
N VAL A 129 -3.15 -5.11 -21.48
CA VAL A 129 -2.24 -4.32 -20.63
C VAL A 129 -1.52 -5.24 -19.67
N ASP A 130 -0.32 -4.85 -19.22
CA ASP A 130 0.35 -5.47 -18.07
C ASP A 130 0.02 -4.71 -16.78
N GLY A 131 0.37 -5.24 -15.61
CA GLY A 131 0.40 -4.43 -14.38
C GLY A 131 1.65 -3.55 -14.34
N ASP A 132 1.59 -2.40 -13.68
CA ASP A 132 2.75 -1.50 -13.50
C ASP A 132 3.86 -2.07 -12.59
N HIS A 133 3.58 -3.20 -11.92
CA HIS A 133 4.47 -3.87 -10.98
C HIS A 133 4.87 -3.02 -9.77
N ASP A 134 3.95 -2.17 -9.31
CA ASP A 134 4.10 -1.33 -8.13
C ASP A 134 2.98 -1.55 -7.10
N PRO A 135 3.16 -1.12 -5.83
CA PRO A 135 2.04 -1.11 -4.90
C PRO A 135 0.93 -0.20 -5.40
N LEU A 136 -0.33 -0.60 -5.17
CA LEU A 136 -1.51 0.10 -5.63
C LEU A 136 -1.57 1.51 -5.05
N ASP A 137 -1.64 2.51 -5.93
CA ASP A 137 -1.64 3.91 -5.58
C ASP A 137 -2.97 4.40 -4.99
N ILE A 138 -2.90 5.45 -4.18
CA ILE A 138 -4.06 6.02 -3.49
C ILE A 138 -3.93 7.55 -3.29
N PHE A 139 -5.03 8.26 -3.55
CA PHE A 139 -5.27 9.62 -3.10
C PHE A 139 -6.15 9.62 -1.85
N VAL A 140 -5.68 10.26 -0.77
CA VAL A 140 -6.41 10.40 0.49
C VAL A 140 -6.85 11.85 0.70
N ILE A 141 -8.16 12.07 0.62
CA ILE A 141 -8.80 13.37 0.83
C ILE A 141 -8.96 13.65 2.32
N SER A 142 -8.62 14.86 2.74
CA SER A 142 -8.71 15.33 4.13
C SER A 142 -8.99 16.83 4.13
N GLU A 143 -9.82 17.32 5.06
CA GLU A 143 -9.99 18.76 5.28
C GLU A 143 -8.77 19.35 5.98
N LYS A 144 -8.12 18.58 6.86
CA LYS A 144 -6.89 19.00 7.52
C LYS A 144 -5.68 18.70 6.64
N SER A 145 -4.83 19.71 6.49
CA SER A 145 -3.55 19.57 5.80
C SER A 145 -2.62 18.66 6.60
N ILE A 146 -2.05 17.67 5.93
CA ILE A 146 -0.91 16.91 6.43
C ILE A 146 0.36 17.68 6.05
N GLY A 147 1.25 17.92 7.02
CA GLY A 147 2.39 18.81 6.83
C GLY A 147 3.57 18.21 6.06
N HIS A 148 3.65 16.88 5.94
CA HIS A 148 4.72 16.18 5.24
C HIS A 148 4.32 14.74 4.86
N GLY A 149 4.97 14.18 3.84
CA GLY A 149 4.92 12.75 3.50
C GLY A 149 5.69 11.86 4.49
N ASN A 150 5.93 10.60 4.13
CA ASN A 150 6.49 9.56 5.02
C ASN A 150 5.65 9.41 6.31
N ILE A 151 4.33 9.29 6.12
CA ILE A 151 3.35 9.14 7.20
C ILE A 151 2.33 8.06 6.85
N ILE A 152 1.85 7.35 7.87
CA ILE A 152 0.83 6.31 7.73
C ILE A 152 -0.52 6.89 8.14
N VAL A 153 -1.56 6.61 7.36
CA VAL A 153 -2.94 7.00 7.66
C VAL A 153 -3.89 5.82 7.49
N ASP A 154 -4.97 5.82 8.26
CA ASP A 154 -6.14 4.97 7.96
C ASP A 154 -7.04 5.74 6.98
N ALA A 155 -7.49 5.08 5.92
CA ALA A 155 -8.34 5.67 4.89
C ALA A 155 -9.52 4.75 4.55
N VAL A 156 -10.63 5.36 4.12
CA VAL A 156 -11.85 4.66 3.66
C VAL A 156 -11.93 4.83 2.14
N PRO A 157 -11.70 3.76 1.34
CA PRO A 157 -11.86 3.82 -0.11
C PRO A 157 -13.30 4.13 -0.50
N ILE A 158 -13.47 5.08 -1.41
CA ILE A 158 -14.77 5.53 -1.93
C ILE A 158 -14.90 5.39 -3.45
N GLY A 159 -13.80 5.11 -4.15
CA GLY A 159 -13.78 4.90 -5.59
C GLY A 159 -12.37 4.84 -6.12
N GLY A 160 -12.20 5.10 -7.42
CA GLY A 160 -10.88 5.17 -8.04
C GLY A 160 -10.93 5.60 -9.49
N ILE A 161 -9.75 5.67 -10.09
CA ILE A 161 -9.53 6.06 -11.48
C ILE A 161 -8.80 4.92 -12.17
N ARG A 162 -9.43 4.39 -13.22
CA ARG A 162 -8.79 3.41 -14.10
C ARG A 162 -7.89 4.15 -15.07
N MET A 163 -6.58 4.06 -14.83
CA MET A 163 -5.56 4.72 -15.64
C MET A 163 -4.71 3.67 -16.35
N ILE A 164 -4.43 3.92 -17.62
CA ILE A 164 -3.43 3.18 -18.40
C ILE A 164 -2.27 4.13 -18.66
N ASP A 165 -1.08 3.78 -18.20
CA ASP A 165 0.16 4.54 -18.41
C ASP A 165 1.12 3.70 -19.25
N ASP A 166 1.34 4.09 -20.50
CA ASP A 166 2.26 3.40 -21.42
C ASP A 166 1.99 1.90 -21.63
N GLY A 167 0.72 1.49 -21.53
CA GLY A 167 0.28 0.09 -21.69
C GLY A 167 0.24 -0.70 -20.39
N GLU A 168 0.46 -0.06 -19.25
CA GLU A 168 0.38 -0.66 -17.92
C GLU A 168 -0.90 -0.19 -17.20
N ALA A 169 -1.58 -1.11 -16.51
CA ALA A 169 -2.70 -0.82 -15.63
C ALA A 169 -2.18 -0.17 -14.34
N ASP A 170 -2.51 1.10 -14.16
CA ASP A 170 -1.94 1.99 -13.15
C ASP A 170 -3.04 2.69 -12.33
N ASP A 171 -4.02 1.89 -11.88
CA ASP A 171 -5.20 2.32 -11.14
C ASP A 171 -4.87 3.18 -9.91
N LYS A 172 -5.62 4.28 -9.72
CA LYS A 172 -5.49 5.17 -8.57
C LYS A 172 -6.73 5.08 -7.69
N ILE A 173 -6.58 4.58 -6.47
CA ILE A 173 -7.68 4.55 -5.49
C ILE A 173 -7.96 5.96 -4.98
N ILE A 174 -9.23 6.30 -4.79
CA ILE A 174 -9.67 7.53 -4.10
C ILE A 174 -10.28 7.13 -2.76
N ALA A 175 -9.79 7.74 -1.69
CA ALA A 175 -10.24 7.48 -0.34
C ALA A 175 -10.34 8.76 0.49
N VAL A 176 -11.06 8.68 1.60
CA VAL A 176 -11.12 9.75 2.60
C VAL A 176 -10.34 9.34 3.84
N LEU A 177 -9.67 10.29 4.47
CA LEU A 177 -9.02 10.10 5.77
C LEU A 177 -10.04 9.63 6.81
N LYS A 178 -9.77 8.51 7.46
CA LYS A 178 -10.68 7.96 8.47
C LYS A 178 -10.77 8.90 9.67
N GLY A 179 -12.00 9.24 10.05
CA GLY A 179 -12.27 10.16 11.15
C GLY A 179 -12.18 11.64 10.75
N ASP A 180 -12.07 11.95 9.45
CA ASP A 180 -12.22 13.32 8.98
C ASP A 180 -13.64 13.85 9.30
N ALA A 181 -13.70 15.00 9.96
CA ALA A 181 -14.96 15.55 10.45
C ALA A 181 -15.86 16.15 9.36
N VAL A 182 -15.29 16.49 8.20
CA VAL A 182 -15.98 17.16 7.11
C VAL A 182 -16.30 16.18 6.00
N TYR A 183 -15.32 15.39 5.55
CA TYR A 183 -15.44 14.50 4.40
C TYR A 183 -15.69 13.04 4.78
N GLY A 184 -15.51 12.67 6.05
CA GLY A 184 -15.57 11.27 6.50
C GLY A 184 -16.95 10.59 6.37
N HIS A 185 -17.98 11.33 5.96
CA HIS A 185 -19.30 10.80 5.66
C HIS A 185 -19.42 10.30 4.21
N TRP A 186 -18.50 10.65 3.31
CA TRP A 186 -18.54 10.17 1.93
C TRP A 186 -18.27 8.68 1.88
N THR A 187 -19.19 7.95 1.24
CA THR A 187 -19.06 6.50 1.07
C THR A 187 -18.85 6.06 -0.37
N ASP A 188 -19.11 6.92 -1.34
CA ASP A 188 -18.81 6.71 -2.76
C ASP A 188 -18.24 7.99 -3.40
N VAL A 189 -17.46 7.86 -4.47
CA VAL A 189 -16.86 8.96 -5.23
C VAL A 189 -17.91 9.92 -5.80
N GLU A 190 -19.13 9.43 -6.06
CA GLU A 190 -20.26 10.25 -6.50
C GLU A 190 -20.75 11.26 -5.45
N GLU A 191 -20.47 11.02 -4.16
CA GLU A 191 -20.84 11.95 -3.08
C GLU A 191 -19.87 13.14 -2.96
N MET A 192 -18.68 13.01 -3.55
CA MET A 192 -17.68 14.06 -3.59
C MET A 192 -18.03 15.11 -4.66
N PRO A 193 -17.80 16.42 -4.43
CA PRO A 193 -17.97 17.41 -5.47
C PRO A 193 -17.15 17.07 -6.71
N SER A 194 -17.76 17.09 -7.89
CA SER A 194 -17.10 16.67 -9.14
C SER A 194 -15.80 17.42 -9.39
N SER A 195 -15.69 18.69 -8.97
CA SER A 195 -14.49 19.50 -9.05
C SER A 195 -13.25 18.86 -8.39
N VAL A 196 -13.43 18.03 -7.36
CA VAL A 196 -12.33 17.32 -6.71
C VAL A 196 -11.86 16.16 -7.58
N THR A 197 -12.80 15.35 -8.09
CA THR A 197 -12.49 14.26 -9.05
C THR A 197 -11.84 14.82 -10.31
N ASP A 198 -12.40 15.90 -10.86
CA ASP A 198 -11.91 16.59 -12.05
C ASP A 198 -10.47 17.09 -11.85
N ALA A 199 -10.13 17.59 -10.66
CA ALA A 199 -8.78 18.01 -10.33
C ALA A 199 -7.78 16.84 -10.33
N ILE A 200 -8.17 15.67 -9.80
CA ILE A 200 -7.35 14.45 -9.82
C ILE A 200 -7.17 13.95 -11.26
N VAL A 201 -8.26 13.84 -12.02
CA VAL A 201 -8.23 13.42 -13.43
C VAL A 201 -7.37 14.37 -14.28
N HIS A 202 -7.52 15.68 -14.08
CA HIS A 202 -6.71 16.68 -14.78
C HIS A 202 -5.22 16.56 -14.44
N PHE A 203 -4.90 16.40 -13.15
CA PHE A 203 -3.52 16.19 -12.70
C PHE A 203 -2.90 14.95 -13.37
N LEU A 204 -3.57 13.79 -13.29
CA LEU A 204 -3.08 12.54 -13.89
C LEU A 204 -2.94 12.62 -15.41
N SER A 205 -3.81 13.37 -16.08
CA SER A 205 -3.73 13.56 -17.54
C SER A 205 -2.58 14.48 -17.97
N THR A 206 -2.06 15.33 -17.08
CA THR A 206 -1.14 16.43 -17.45
C THR A 206 0.23 16.40 -16.76
N TYR A 207 0.40 15.69 -15.63
CA TYR A 207 1.64 15.74 -14.81
C TYR A 207 2.93 15.30 -15.52
N LYS A 208 2.81 14.51 -16.60
CA LYS A 208 3.93 14.07 -17.45
C LYS A 208 4.13 14.92 -18.71
N GLN A 209 3.15 15.76 -19.07
CA GLN A 209 3.16 16.54 -20.30
C GLN A 209 4.24 17.63 -20.28
N ALA A 210 4.80 17.90 -21.46
CA ALA A 210 5.75 18.98 -21.68
C ALA A 210 5.24 19.93 -22.78
N PRO A 211 5.52 21.25 -22.70
CA PRO A 211 5.16 22.20 -23.74
C PRO A 211 5.67 21.74 -25.11
N GLY A 212 4.76 21.67 -26.09
CA GLY A 212 5.08 21.28 -27.46
C GLY A 212 5.04 19.77 -27.74
N VAL A 213 4.72 18.94 -26.74
CA VAL A 213 4.49 17.50 -26.94
C VAL A 213 2.98 17.23 -26.96
N SER A 214 2.46 16.73 -28.08
CA SER A 214 1.03 16.43 -28.26
C SER A 214 0.63 15.02 -27.87
N GLU A 215 1.58 14.08 -27.84
CA GLU A 215 1.31 12.69 -27.46
C GLU A 215 1.40 12.51 -25.95
N THR A 216 0.32 11.99 -25.36
CA THR A 216 0.26 11.58 -23.96
C THR A 216 0.20 10.06 -23.92
N LYS A 217 1.07 9.45 -23.10
CA LYS A 217 1.08 8.01 -22.82
C LYS A 217 0.05 7.60 -21.78
N VAL A 218 -0.63 8.57 -21.16
CA VAL A 218 -1.61 8.35 -20.11
C VAL A 218 -3.01 8.41 -20.71
N THR A 219 -3.81 7.39 -20.39
CA THR A 219 -5.24 7.34 -20.74
C THR A 219 -6.05 7.12 -19.46
N ILE A 220 -7.00 8.03 -19.21
CA ILE A 220 -8.01 7.84 -18.16
C ILE A 220 -9.20 7.13 -18.80
N ALA A 221 -9.40 5.86 -18.46
CA ALA A 221 -10.47 5.05 -19.03
C ALA A 221 -11.82 5.34 -18.38
N GLU A 222 -11.86 5.39 -17.05
CA GLU A 222 -13.05 5.70 -16.28
C GLU A 222 -12.74 6.14 -14.85
N VAL A 223 -13.71 6.79 -14.22
CA VAL A 223 -13.80 6.94 -12.77
C VAL A 223 -14.83 5.92 -12.29
N TYR A 224 -14.48 5.10 -11.31
CA TYR A 224 -15.35 4.05 -10.79
C TYR A 224 -15.67 4.25 -9.30
N GLY A 225 -16.85 3.76 -8.90
CA GLY A 225 -17.34 3.81 -7.53
C GLY A 225 -16.66 2.81 -6.59
N ARG A 226 -17.11 2.81 -5.33
CA ARG A 226 -16.47 2.08 -4.23
C ARG A 226 -16.35 0.58 -4.45
N GLU A 227 -17.39 -0.04 -4.99
CA GLU A 227 -17.42 -1.49 -5.18
C GLU A 227 -16.30 -1.98 -6.13
N GLU A 228 -16.03 -1.20 -7.18
CA GLU A 228 -14.94 -1.52 -8.09
C GLU A 228 -13.57 -1.27 -7.45
N ALA A 229 -13.43 -0.20 -6.67
CA ALA A 229 -12.23 0.08 -5.88
C ALA A 229 -11.89 -1.08 -4.93
N HIS A 230 -12.90 -1.65 -4.26
CA HIS A 230 -12.71 -2.82 -3.41
C HIS A 230 -12.17 -4.03 -4.18
N LYS A 231 -12.68 -4.29 -5.40
CA LYS A 231 -12.17 -5.38 -6.25
C LYS A 231 -10.72 -5.16 -6.65
N VAL A 232 -10.35 -3.94 -7.05
CA VAL A 232 -8.98 -3.58 -7.44
C VAL A 232 -8.02 -3.74 -6.25
N ILE A 233 -8.41 -3.30 -5.06
CA ILE A 233 -7.63 -3.49 -3.82
C ILE A 233 -7.45 -4.97 -3.50
N LEU A 234 -8.52 -5.78 -3.56
CA LEU A 234 -8.40 -7.21 -3.30
C LEU A 234 -7.51 -7.90 -4.34
N ALA A 235 -7.67 -7.56 -5.62
CA ALA A 235 -6.83 -8.08 -6.70
C ALA A 235 -5.34 -7.78 -6.46
N SER A 236 -5.01 -6.55 -6.05
CA SER A 236 -3.63 -6.15 -5.78
C SER A 236 -3.04 -6.83 -4.54
N VAL A 237 -3.86 -7.10 -3.51
CA VAL A 237 -3.45 -7.90 -2.35
C VAL A 237 -3.16 -9.34 -2.76
N HIS A 238 -4.00 -9.96 -3.60
CA HIS A 238 -3.76 -11.32 -4.10
C HIS A 238 -2.52 -11.42 -4.99
N ASP A 239 -2.28 -10.41 -5.82
CA ASP A 239 -1.07 -10.31 -6.64
C ASP A 239 0.18 -10.12 -5.79
N TYR A 240 0.12 -9.28 -4.75
CA TYR A 240 1.20 -9.14 -3.77
C TYR A 240 1.47 -10.47 -3.09
N ASP A 241 0.39 -11.14 -2.70
CA ASP A 241 0.50 -12.39 -1.98
C ASP A 241 1.13 -13.50 -2.82
N GLU A 242 0.79 -13.58 -4.10
CA GLU A 242 1.43 -14.51 -5.02
C GLU A 242 2.92 -14.17 -5.22
N LYS A 243 3.25 -12.88 -5.39
CA LYS A 243 4.62 -12.41 -5.65
C LYS A 243 5.55 -12.57 -4.44
N TYR A 244 5.03 -12.29 -3.25
CA TYR A 244 5.81 -12.15 -2.01
C TYR A 244 5.46 -13.19 -0.95
N ALA A 245 4.89 -14.32 -1.37
CA ALA A 245 4.26 -15.33 -0.52
C ALA A 245 5.03 -15.72 0.74
N ASN A 246 6.34 -15.82 0.60
CA ASN A 246 7.19 -16.46 1.58
C ASN A 246 8.22 -15.47 2.14
N LEU A 247 8.02 -14.15 2.07
CA LEU A 247 9.00 -13.18 2.59
C LEU A 247 9.31 -13.42 4.08
N ARG A 248 8.27 -13.61 4.89
CA ARG A 248 8.42 -13.86 6.34
C ARG A 248 9.03 -15.23 6.61
N ASP A 249 8.58 -16.25 5.89
CA ASP A 249 9.09 -17.62 6.03
C ASP A 249 10.56 -17.70 5.61
N LEU A 250 10.93 -17.06 4.50
CA LEU A 250 12.29 -17.00 3.99
C LEU A 250 13.20 -16.27 4.98
N LEU A 251 12.76 -15.15 5.56
CA LEU A 251 13.53 -14.45 6.60
C LEU A 251 13.69 -15.34 7.84
N THR A 252 12.62 -15.97 8.29
CA THR A 252 12.62 -16.84 9.47
C THR A 252 13.58 -18.02 9.27
N GLN A 253 13.46 -18.74 8.14
CA GLN A 253 14.36 -19.83 7.77
C GLN A 253 15.82 -19.36 7.73
N THR A 254 16.08 -18.18 7.14
CA THR A 254 17.42 -17.61 7.05
C THR A 254 18.00 -17.29 8.43
N ILE A 255 17.21 -16.70 9.33
CA ILE A 255 17.63 -16.40 10.71
C ILE A 255 17.94 -17.69 11.46
N PHE A 256 17.03 -18.67 11.44
CA PHE A 256 17.26 -19.95 12.11
C PHE A 256 18.49 -20.67 11.55
N GLN A 257 18.66 -20.69 10.23
CA GLN A 257 19.85 -21.26 9.60
C GLN A 257 21.12 -20.54 10.06
N ALA A 258 21.13 -19.21 10.11
CA ALA A 258 22.28 -18.45 10.59
C ALA A 258 22.62 -18.75 12.06
N VAL A 259 21.62 -18.79 12.94
CA VAL A 259 21.79 -19.11 14.37
C VAL A 259 22.34 -20.52 14.54
N LEU A 260 21.72 -21.53 13.91
CA LEU A 260 22.16 -22.92 13.98
C LEU A 260 23.56 -23.12 13.40
N SER A 261 23.89 -22.43 12.31
CA SER A 261 25.20 -22.51 11.65
C SER A 261 26.31 -21.78 12.42
N SER A 262 25.95 -20.78 13.24
CA SER A 262 26.91 -20.00 14.04
C SER A 262 27.40 -20.71 15.31
N GLY A 263 26.86 -21.90 15.63
CA GLY A 263 27.27 -22.66 16.81
C GLY A 263 26.92 -21.98 18.13
N ALA A 264 25.95 -21.05 18.13
CA ALA A 264 25.44 -20.41 19.34
C ALA A 264 24.77 -21.47 20.24
N THR A 265 25.57 -22.12 21.06
CA THR A 265 25.08 -22.81 22.25
C THR A 265 24.45 -21.73 23.13
N LEU A 266 23.14 -21.79 23.29
CA LEU A 266 22.50 -21.30 24.51
C LEU A 266 23.07 -22.18 25.64
N SER A 267 24.27 -21.86 26.12
CA SER A 267 24.78 -22.46 27.33
C SER A 267 23.97 -21.86 28.46
N ASP A 268 23.13 -22.69 29.07
CA ASP A 268 22.58 -22.47 30.39
C ASP A 268 23.75 -22.16 31.33
N ASP A 269 23.94 -20.89 31.65
CA ASP A 269 24.79 -20.51 32.78
C ASP A 269 23.94 -20.63 34.06
N GLU A 270 23.64 -21.89 34.42
CA GLU A 270 23.40 -22.29 35.81
C GLU A 270 24.63 -23.06 36.30
N SER A 271 25.72 -22.34 36.60
CA SER A 271 26.55 -22.56 37.81
C SER A 271 27.86 -21.77 37.75
N ILE A 272 27.97 -20.70 38.55
CA ILE A 272 28.87 -20.52 39.71
C ILE A 272 28.65 -19.12 40.31
#